data_AF-A0A812LYB9-F1
#
_entry.id   AF-A0A812LYB9-F1
#
_cell.length_a   1.000
_cell.length_b   1.000
_cell.length_c   1.000
_cell.angle_alpha   90.00
_cell.angle_beta   90.00
_cell.angle_gamma   90.00
#
_symmetry.space_group_name_H-M   'P 1'
#
loop_
_entity.id
_entity.type
_entity.pdbx_description
1 polymer ?
#
loop_
_entity_poly.entity_id
_entity_poly.type
_entity_poly.pdbx_seq_one_letter_code
_entity_poly.pdbx_strand_id
1 'polypeptide(L)'
;MTKDMDIHEFHVHLQRTFGGDPEKVKEWYKSEGFLCGYPLLPGRKEPMSEEDAAASFLEVFGPLATRWAAIGLVSEASATSSQILANRDRWGAALVVIRYMDGKNGNCMWRNRWAKQARGTVLFANPEDVSDVRVLNFKLPRGAEVKTFLHTERGVSETQDFVGNAYNHLDDWTIKTCDCLRMGGKIRGHLSFKGDGSLMTFTLATGSAAELWQPILELWGSPWVRAWNDLCRNVCAEDGVSETLVLVPATNGVAMMDDFMVSYMTTGLLVGTGAASRDALLEVERRGGTAVDALWQHGAEFVRSLVRFRLGGAFALKETVTLSFEVMVAHLRGLFGDRYHSELAVSYDRDRAVFLGASCALQFYPHYCFEHPFEEPLYWPVSHSEDVAKMLTALEKLARTEITKEEFFADCPPASQTCEDAIIDYEGWVFHVSLGPWDENLEVAPKESAPATLYTKIKTPLYYRFHKVWKGPEGRAETLEVAPLVQQTFPKAKRLLEVFATGALQLRMEKIMDQVTRLFHFDDPENALLAHMRARDSGAKGSPLQGFGDRPYETQCKIAINAKTSPFGDMLMALFVEEFSFVKEEDRELKIALKSMVMKMQPWAPLLRGYDPTDPLFEPLVAACMRGA
;
A
#
# COMPACT_ATOMS: atom_id res chain seq x y z
N MET A 1 -21.23 1.56 -24.12
CA MET A 1 -21.92 0.38 -23.55
C MET A 1 -21.09 -0.28 -22.45
N THR A 2 -19.79 -0.57 -22.63
CA THR A 2 -18.96 -1.18 -21.56
C THR A 2 -18.55 -0.23 -20.42
N LYS A 3 -18.57 1.10 -20.65
CA LYS A 3 -18.14 2.10 -19.66
C LYS A 3 -19.01 2.12 -18.40
N ASP A 4 -20.29 1.82 -18.55
CA ASP A 4 -21.29 1.89 -17.46
C ASP A 4 -21.43 0.56 -16.71
N MET A 5 -20.86 -0.52 -17.27
CA MET A 5 -20.84 -1.85 -16.64
C MET A 5 -20.05 -1.79 -15.33
N ASP A 6 -20.60 -2.43 -14.30
CA ASP A 6 -19.80 -2.74 -13.12
C ASP A 6 -18.78 -3.85 -13.40
N ILE A 7 -17.88 -4.09 -12.46
CA ILE A 7 -16.77 -5.05 -12.64
C ILE A 7 -17.25 -6.50 -12.80
N HIS A 8 -18.40 -6.85 -12.23
CA HIS A 8 -18.98 -8.18 -12.39
C HIS A 8 -19.53 -8.34 -13.81
N GLU A 9 -20.39 -7.41 -14.23
CA GLU A 9 -20.96 -7.39 -15.58
C GLU A 9 -19.86 -7.36 -16.65
N PHE A 10 -18.83 -6.56 -16.41
CA PHE A 10 -17.71 -6.41 -17.32
C PHE A 10 -16.86 -7.69 -17.41
N HIS A 11 -16.60 -8.36 -16.27
CA HIS A 11 -15.88 -9.63 -16.29
C HIS A 11 -16.68 -10.71 -17.04
N VAL A 12 -17.99 -10.83 -16.80
CA VAL A 12 -18.88 -11.74 -17.55
C VAL A 12 -18.84 -11.42 -19.06
N HIS A 13 -18.84 -10.14 -19.43
CA HIS A 13 -18.71 -9.73 -20.83
C HIS A 13 -17.38 -10.19 -21.46
N LEU A 14 -16.26 -10.07 -20.74
CA LEU A 14 -14.97 -10.58 -21.22
C LEU A 14 -14.95 -12.11 -21.32
N GLN A 15 -15.48 -12.82 -20.32
CA GLN A 15 -15.60 -14.28 -20.35
C GLN A 15 -16.37 -14.74 -21.59
N ARG A 16 -17.50 -14.10 -21.91
CA ARG A 16 -18.27 -14.38 -23.13
C ARG A 16 -17.50 -14.05 -24.40
N THR A 17 -16.86 -12.88 -24.44
CA THR A 17 -16.09 -12.40 -25.60
C THR A 17 -14.94 -13.35 -25.95
N PHE A 18 -14.29 -13.92 -24.93
CA PHE A 18 -13.15 -14.81 -25.10
C PHE A 18 -13.49 -16.31 -24.95
N GLY A 19 -14.77 -16.69 -24.95
CA GLY A 19 -15.20 -18.09 -24.88
C GLY A 19 -14.81 -18.82 -23.59
N GLY A 20 -14.65 -18.08 -22.49
CA GLY A 20 -14.23 -18.61 -21.19
C GLY A 20 -12.74 -18.88 -21.06
N ASP A 21 -11.89 -18.33 -21.94
CA ASP A 21 -10.44 -18.48 -21.92
C ASP A 21 -9.79 -17.53 -20.89
N PRO A 22 -9.28 -18.04 -19.75
CA PRO A 22 -8.79 -17.19 -18.67
C PRO A 22 -7.48 -16.46 -19.00
N GLU A 23 -6.64 -17.01 -19.87
CA GLU A 23 -5.39 -16.34 -20.26
C GLU A 23 -5.67 -15.18 -21.19
N LYS A 24 -6.62 -15.30 -22.14
CA LYS A 24 -7.06 -14.15 -22.96
C LYS A 24 -7.69 -13.04 -22.12
N VAL A 25 -8.53 -13.38 -21.14
CA VAL A 25 -9.12 -12.39 -20.22
C VAL A 25 -8.01 -11.67 -19.44
N LYS A 26 -7.03 -12.41 -18.93
CA LYS A 26 -5.89 -11.86 -18.19
C LYS A 26 -4.98 -11.00 -19.05
N GLU A 27 -4.68 -11.41 -20.27
CA GLU A 27 -3.91 -10.62 -21.25
C GLU A 27 -4.61 -9.31 -21.59
N TRP A 28 -5.95 -9.35 -21.74
CA TRP A 28 -6.74 -8.14 -21.97
C TRP A 28 -6.66 -7.17 -20.78
N TYR A 29 -6.87 -7.64 -19.53
CA TYR A 29 -6.71 -6.75 -18.37
C TYR A 29 -5.31 -6.15 -18.31
N LYS A 30 -4.28 -6.96 -18.62
CA LYS A 30 -2.88 -6.52 -18.65
C LYS A 30 -2.62 -5.47 -19.73
N SER A 31 -3.20 -5.59 -20.93
CA SER A 31 -3.07 -4.56 -21.99
C SER A 31 -3.71 -3.23 -21.57
N GLU A 32 -4.79 -3.30 -20.80
CA GLU A 32 -5.49 -2.14 -20.27
C GLU A 32 -4.86 -1.54 -19.00
N GLY A 33 -3.76 -2.11 -18.49
CA GLY A 33 -3.09 -1.60 -17.30
C GLY A 33 -3.68 -2.09 -15.97
N PHE A 34 -4.35 -3.24 -15.99
CA PHE A 34 -4.88 -3.95 -14.82
C PHE A 34 -4.22 -5.31 -14.65
N LEU A 35 -4.27 -5.86 -13.45
CA LEU A 35 -3.90 -7.24 -13.15
C LEU A 35 -5.16 -8.03 -12.85
N CYS A 36 -5.30 -9.14 -13.57
CA CYS A 36 -6.25 -10.20 -13.29
C CYS A 36 -5.43 -11.39 -12.77
N GLY A 37 -5.41 -11.56 -11.45
CA GLY A 37 -4.65 -12.60 -10.76
C GLY A 37 -5.53 -13.80 -10.42
N TYR A 38 -4.92 -14.98 -10.44
CA TYR A 38 -5.55 -16.25 -10.08
C TYR A 38 -4.77 -16.87 -8.91
N PRO A 39 -5.14 -16.59 -7.65
CA PRO A 39 -4.35 -16.96 -6.48
C PRO A 39 -4.35 -18.48 -6.20
N LEU A 40 -5.23 -19.25 -6.85
CA LEU A 40 -5.31 -20.70 -6.67
C LEU A 40 -4.20 -21.46 -7.41
N LEU A 41 -3.46 -20.79 -8.30
CA LEU A 41 -2.34 -21.41 -9.00
C LEU A 41 -1.16 -21.59 -8.03
N PRO A 42 -0.68 -22.82 -7.78
CA PRO A 42 0.51 -23.03 -6.97
C PRO A 42 1.70 -22.31 -7.62
N GLY A 43 2.43 -21.53 -6.82
CA GLY A 43 3.64 -20.83 -7.27
C GLY A 43 4.73 -21.84 -7.63
N ARG A 44 5.03 -21.98 -8.93
CA ARG A 44 6.06 -22.91 -9.41
C ARG A 44 7.41 -22.20 -9.49
N LYS A 45 8.42 -22.70 -8.76
CA LYS A 45 9.81 -22.23 -8.85
C LYS A 45 10.71 -23.15 -9.68
N GLU A 46 10.31 -24.40 -9.93
CA GLU A 46 11.15 -25.39 -10.63
C GLU A 46 10.41 -26.08 -11.79
N PRO A 47 11.13 -26.51 -12.85
CA PRO A 47 10.55 -27.31 -13.93
C PRO A 47 10.17 -28.69 -13.40
N MET A 48 8.91 -29.09 -13.62
CA MET A 48 8.35 -30.39 -13.25
C MET A 48 7.97 -31.18 -14.50
N SER A 49 7.91 -32.51 -14.39
CA SER A 49 7.30 -33.35 -15.43
C SER A 49 5.80 -33.02 -15.58
N GLU A 50 5.21 -33.39 -16.72
CA GLU A 50 3.77 -33.19 -16.95
C GLU A 50 2.91 -33.99 -15.97
N GLU A 51 3.34 -35.21 -15.62
CA GLU A 51 2.68 -36.07 -14.64
C GLU A 51 2.72 -35.46 -13.23
N ASP A 52 3.89 -34.99 -12.78
CA ASP A 52 4.02 -34.31 -11.48
C ASP A 52 3.20 -33.02 -11.44
N ALA A 53 3.14 -32.29 -12.57
CA ALA A 53 2.33 -31.09 -12.71
C ALA A 53 0.83 -31.37 -12.64
N ALA A 54 0.37 -32.49 -13.20
CA ALA A 54 -1.01 -32.93 -13.11
C ALA A 54 -1.35 -33.42 -11.69
N ALA A 55 -0.47 -34.21 -11.07
CA ALA A 55 -0.64 -34.69 -9.70
C ALA A 55 -0.73 -33.53 -8.70
N SER A 56 0.21 -32.57 -8.77
CA SER A 56 0.21 -31.37 -7.92
C SER A 56 -1.04 -30.51 -8.15
N PHE A 57 -1.55 -30.43 -9.39
CA PHE A 57 -2.81 -29.72 -9.66
C PHE A 57 -4.01 -30.42 -9.01
N LEU A 58 -4.09 -31.75 -9.12
CA LEU A 58 -5.18 -32.53 -8.52
C LEU A 58 -5.14 -32.56 -7.00
N GLU A 59 -3.96 -32.54 -6.38
CA GLU A 59 -3.80 -32.44 -4.94
C GLU A 59 -4.49 -31.18 -4.38
N VAL A 60 -4.41 -30.09 -5.14
CA VAL A 60 -5.00 -28.80 -4.76
C VAL A 60 -6.48 -28.71 -5.14
N PHE A 61 -6.82 -29.00 -6.40
CA PHE A 61 -8.17 -28.76 -6.93
C PHE A 61 -9.14 -29.93 -6.73
N GLY A 62 -8.65 -31.15 -6.52
CA GLY A 62 -9.49 -32.32 -6.25
C GLY A 62 -10.34 -32.17 -4.97
N PRO A 63 -9.73 -31.85 -3.82
CA PRO A 63 -10.47 -31.61 -2.58
C PRO A 63 -11.45 -30.43 -2.71
N LEU A 64 -11.05 -29.36 -3.40
CA LEU A 64 -11.90 -28.19 -3.64
C LEU A 64 -13.13 -28.56 -4.46
N ALA A 65 -12.93 -29.25 -5.59
CA ALA A 65 -13.99 -29.68 -6.49
C ALA A 65 -14.97 -30.62 -5.80
N THR A 66 -14.46 -31.56 -4.99
CA THR A 66 -15.30 -32.48 -4.19
C THR A 66 -16.19 -31.71 -3.23
N ARG A 67 -15.65 -30.72 -2.52
CA ARG A 67 -16.43 -29.90 -1.57
C ARG A 67 -17.47 -29.04 -2.28
N TRP A 68 -17.10 -28.38 -3.37
CA TRP A 68 -18.04 -27.58 -4.15
C TRP A 68 -19.12 -28.41 -4.83
N ALA A 69 -18.83 -29.64 -5.24
CA ALA A 69 -19.84 -30.57 -5.74
C ALA A 69 -20.84 -30.97 -4.64
N ALA A 70 -20.35 -31.23 -3.42
CA ALA A 70 -21.20 -31.63 -2.29
C ALA A 70 -22.26 -30.58 -1.90
N ILE A 71 -22.02 -29.32 -2.22
CA ILE A 71 -22.95 -28.19 -1.99
C ILE A 71 -23.64 -27.71 -3.28
N GLY A 72 -23.44 -28.41 -4.40
CA GLY A 72 -24.11 -28.11 -5.67
C GLY A 72 -23.61 -26.86 -6.40
N LEU A 73 -22.42 -26.35 -6.07
CA LEU A 73 -21.82 -25.23 -6.81
C LEU A 73 -21.25 -25.65 -8.17
N VAL A 74 -20.78 -26.88 -8.26
CA VAL A 74 -20.36 -27.54 -9.51
C VAL A 74 -21.02 -28.92 -9.57
N SER A 75 -21.12 -29.50 -10.76
CA SER A 75 -21.61 -30.88 -10.89
C SER A 75 -20.61 -31.90 -10.34
N GLU A 76 -21.13 -33.01 -9.79
CA GLU A 76 -20.30 -34.16 -9.39
C GLU A 76 -19.46 -34.70 -10.55
N ALA A 77 -19.96 -34.59 -11.79
CA ALA A 77 -19.25 -35.02 -12.99
C ALA A 77 -17.95 -34.23 -13.21
N SER A 78 -17.95 -32.93 -12.92
CA SER A 78 -16.76 -32.07 -13.06
C SER A 78 -15.79 -32.18 -11.90
N ALA A 79 -16.19 -32.80 -10.78
CA ALA A 79 -15.30 -33.07 -9.65
C ALA A 79 -14.42 -34.32 -9.84
N THR A 80 -14.43 -34.92 -11.02
CA THR A 80 -13.54 -36.04 -11.36
C THR A 80 -12.16 -35.54 -11.78
N SER A 81 -11.10 -36.29 -11.44
CA SER A 81 -9.73 -35.91 -11.79
C SER A 81 -9.54 -35.63 -13.28
N SER A 82 -10.18 -36.43 -14.15
CA SER A 82 -10.12 -36.24 -15.60
C SER A 82 -10.74 -34.92 -16.05
N GLN A 83 -11.88 -34.53 -15.49
CA GLN A 83 -12.54 -33.26 -15.84
C GLN A 83 -11.81 -32.05 -15.27
N ILE A 84 -11.26 -32.16 -14.07
CA ILE A 84 -10.43 -31.12 -13.45
C ILE A 84 -9.19 -30.85 -14.32
N LEU A 85 -8.50 -31.90 -14.77
CA LEU A 85 -7.33 -31.76 -15.65
C LEU A 85 -7.71 -31.24 -17.04
N ALA A 86 -8.81 -31.72 -17.62
CA ALA A 86 -9.30 -31.27 -18.93
C ALA A 86 -9.68 -29.77 -18.92
N ASN A 87 -10.11 -29.25 -17.77
CA ASN A 87 -10.51 -27.85 -17.59
C ASN A 87 -9.55 -27.10 -16.66
N ARG A 88 -8.27 -27.50 -16.65
CA ARG A 88 -7.24 -26.98 -15.73
C ARG A 88 -7.21 -25.46 -15.64
N ASP A 89 -7.26 -24.77 -16.78
CA ASP A 89 -7.16 -23.31 -16.80
C ASP A 89 -8.38 -22.65 -16.15
N ARG A 90 -9.58 -23.19 -16.36
CA ARG A 90 -10.82 -22.68 -15.76
C ARG A 90 -10.86 -22.92 -14.25
N TRP A 91 -10.44 -24.10 -13.81
CA TRP A 91 -10.28 -24.39 -12.37
C TRP A 91 -9.23 -23.49 -11.73
N GLY A 92 -8.09 -23.32 -12.38
CA GLY A 92 -7.03 -22.41 -11.94
C GLY A 92 -7.49 -20.96 -11.81
N ALA A 93 -8.46 -20.54 -12.62
CA ALA A 93 -9.05 -19.21 -12.65
C ALA A 93 -10.38 -19.07 -11.91
N ALA A 94 -10.80 -20.05 -11.10
CA ALA A 94 -12.08 -20.02 -10.41
C ALA A 94 -12.18 -18.90 -9.37
N LEU A 95 -11.05 -18.49 -8.77
CA LEU A 95 -10.96 -17.28 -7.95
C LEU A 95 -10.20 -16.21 -8.74
N VAL A 96 -10.84 -15.07 -8.96
CA VAL A 96 -10.31 -13.98 -9.77
C VAL A 96 -10.10 -12.75 -8.89
N VAL A 97 -8.90 -12.19 -8.91
CA VAL A 97 -8.59 -10.91 -8.24
C VAL A 97 -8.28 -9.86 -9.28
N ILE A 98 -9.07 -8.78 -9.32
CA ILE A 98 -8.91 -7.71 -10.29
C ILE A 98 -8.44 -6.43 -9.61
N ARG A 99 -7.26 -5.94 -9.98
CA ARG A 99 -6.66 -4.70 -9.46
C ARG A 99 -6.04 -3.85 -10.55
N TYR A 100 -6.04 -2.53 -10.38
CA TYR A 100 -5.31 -1.61 -11.26
C TYR A 100 -3.79 -1.67 -10.99
N MET A 101 -2.99 -1.33 -11.99
CA MET A 101 -1.55 -1.09 -11.83
C MET A 101 -1.26 0.40 -11.78
N ASP A 102 -0.65 0.86 -10.70
CA ASP A 102 -0.12 2.23 -10.60
C ASP A 102 0.90 2.50 -11.72
N GLY A 103 0.87 3.71 -12.28
CA GLY A 103 1.82 4.17 -13.30
C GLY A 103 1.62 3.58 -14.70
N LYS A 104 0.48 2.93 -14.97
CA LYS A 104 0.13 2.37 -16.28
C LYS A 104 -1.18 2.96 -16.83
N ASN A 105 -1.61 2.48 -18.01
CA ASN A 105 -2.85 2.88 -18.68
C ASN A 105 -4.09 2.84 -17.78
N GLY A 106 -4.11 2.01 -16.72
CA GLY A 106 -5.20 1.99 -15.74
C GLY A 106 -5.45 3.34 -15.05
N ASN A 107 -4.43 4.21 -14.95
CA ASN A 107 -4.58 5.59 -14.46
C ASN A 107 -5.37 6.51 -15.41
N CYS A 108 -5.60 6.08 -16.66
CA CYS A 108 -6.35 6.83 -17.65
C CYS A 108 -7.80 6.33 -17.79
N MET A 109 -8.22 5.29 -17.06
CA MET A 109 -9.51 4.60 -17.25
C MET A 109 -10.61 5.01 -16.28
N TRP A 110 -10.52 6.20 -15.72
CA TRP A 110 -11.48 6.76 -14.76
C TRP A 110 -12.92 6.85 -15.27
N ARG A 111 -13.11 6.99 -16.58
CA ARG A 111 -14.43 6.99 -17.24
C ARG A 111 -15.16 5.64 -17.20
N ASN A 112 -14.47 4.55 -16.87
CA ASN A 112 -15.08 3.23 -16.79
C ASN A 112 -15.46 2.92 -15.33
N ARG A 113 -16.72 2.55 -15.08
CA ARG A 113 -17.21 2.18 -13.75
C ARG A 113 -16.47 0.96 -13.20
N TRP A 114 -16.33 -0.10 -13.99
CA TRP A 114 -15.59 -1.31 -13.61
C TRP A 114 -14.13 -1.01 -13.22
N ALA A 115 -13.46 -0.06 -13.89
CA ALA A 115 -12.07 0.29 -13.60
C ALA A 115 -11.91 0.91 -12.20
N LYS A 116 -12.89 1.70 -11.75
CA LYS A 116 -12.92 2.27 -10.39
C LYS A 116 -13.17 1.21 -9.32
N GLN A 117 -13.85 0.12 -9.70
CA GLN A 117 -14.11 -1.03 -8.83
C GLN A 117 -12.97 -2.06 -8.86
N ALA A 118 -12.04 -1.99 -9.81
CA ALA A 118 -10.88 -2.85 -9.91
C ALA A 118 -9.77 -2.46 -8.90
N ARG A 119 -10.09 -2.47 -7.60
CA ARG A 119 -9.16 -2.20 -6.48
C ARG A 119 -8.96 -3.45 -5.61
N GLY A 120 -8.72 -4.59 -6.26
CA GLY A 120 -8.61 -5.88 -5.59
C GLY A 120 -9.96 -6.52 -5.28
N THR A 121 -10.95 -6.30 -6.15
CA THR A 121 -12.24 -7.01 -6.12
C THR A 121 -11.99 -8.49 -6.39
N VAL A 122 -12.64 -9.35 -5.62
CA VAL A 122 -12.53 -10.81 -5.74
C VAL A 122 -13.84 -11.35 -6.29
N LEU A 123 -13.74 -12.11 -7.37
CA LEU A 123 -14.85 -12.80 -8.01
C LEU A 123 -14.63 -14.30 -7.93
N PHE A 124 -15.71 -15.06 -7.76
CA PHE A 124 -15.76 -16.47 -8.12
C PHE A 124 -16.27 -16.57 -9.56
N ALA A 125 -15.52 -17.23 -10.43
CA ALA A 125 -15.95 -17.59 -11.78
C ALA A 125 -16.18 -19.09 -11.83
N ASN A 126 -17.42 -19.53 -12.05
CA ASN A 126 -17.74 -20.95 -12.06
C ASN A 126 -16.98 -21.65 -13.21
N PRO A 127 -16.20 -22.71 -12.92
CA PRO A 127 -15.42 -23.40 -13.94
C PRO A 127 -16.29 -24.11 -15.00
N GLU A 128 -17.57 -24.37 -14.71
CA GLU A 128 -18.53 -25.02 -15.61
C GLU A 128 -19.34 -24.02 -16.46
N ASP A 129 -19.70 -22.88 -15.87
CA ASP A 129 -20.57 -21.87 -16.48
C ASP A 129 -19.91 -20.50 -16.46
N VAL A 130 -19.46 -20.05 -17.64
CA VAL A 130 -18.83 -18.74 -17.85
C VAL A 130 -19.72 -17.55 -17.51
N SER A 131 -21.02 -17.77 -17.29
CA SER A 131 -21.99 -16.74 -16.90
C SER A 131 -22.28 -16.71 -15.40
N ASP A 132 -21.99 -17.78 -14.64
CA ASP A 132 -22.08 -17.79 -13.18
C ASP A 132 -20.79 -17.19 -12.58
N VAL A 133 -20.81 -15.87 -12.44
CA VAL A 133 -19.78 -15.13 -11.72
C VAL A 133 -20.41 -14.54 -10.47
N ARG A 134 -19.73 -14.63 -9.32
CA ARG A 134 -20.21 -14.10 -8.04
C ARG A 134 -19.19 -13.18 -7.41
N VAL A 135 -19.65 -12.11 -6.77
CA VAL A 135 -18.77 -11.17 -6.07
C VAL A 135 -18.51 -11.69 -4.66
N LEU A 136 -17.26 -12.07 -4.37
CA LEU A 136 -16.84 -12.62 -3.09
C LEU A 136 -16.26 -11.58 -2.14
N ASN A 137 -15.69 -10.50 -2.69
CA ASN A 137 -15.19 -9.37 -1.92
C ASN A 137 -15.20 -8.14 -2.83
N PHE A 138 -15.81 -7.06 -2.35
CA PHE A 138 -15.70 -5.74 -2.95
C PHE A 138 -15.08 -4.79 -1.94
N LYS A 139 -13.95 -4.16 -2.28
CA LYS A 139 -13.26 -3.21 -1.41
C LYS A 139 -13.75 -1.79 -1.65
N LEU A 140 -13.25 -0.85 -0.85
CA LEU A 140 -13.36 0.57 -1.12
C LEU A 140 -12.90 0.87 -2.57
N PRO A 141 -13.70 1.59 -3.40
CA PRO A 141 -13.33 1.87 -4.78
C PRO A 141 -12.06 2.73 -4.87
N ARG A 142 -11.44 2.76 -6.05
CA ARG A 142 -10.34 3.69 -6.34
C ARG A 142 -10.92 5.11 -6.44
N GLY A 143 -10.25 6.07 -5.81
CA GLY A 143 -10.56 7.49 -5.93
C GLY A 143 -9.45 8.27 -6.59
N ALA A 144 -9.83 9.12 -7.53
CA ALA A 144 -8.90 10.04 -8.19
C ALA A 144 -8.43 11.07 -7.17
N GLU A 145 -7.14 11.39 -7.20
CA GLU A 145 -6.67 12.62 -6.56
C GLU A 145 -7.34 13.81 -7.27
N VAL A 146 -7.67 14.90 -6.58
CA VAL A 146 -8.19 16.12 -7.21
C VAL A 146 -7.43 17.33 -6.67
N LYS A 147 -7.19 18.31 -7.54
CA LYS A 147 -6.45 19.52 -7.21
C LYS A 147 -7.39 20.68 -6.90
N THR A 148 -7.07 21.42 -5.85
CA THR A 148 -7.66 22.74 -5.55
C THR A 148 -6.77 23.84 -6.14
N PHE A 149 -7.25 25.10 -6.17
CA PHE A 149 -6.42 26.24 -6.60
C PHE A 149 -5.14 26.39 -5.76
N LEU A 150 -5.17 26.05 -4.46
CA LEU A 150 -4.01 26.11 -3.56
C LEU A 150 -2.88 25.19 -4.04
N HIS A 151 -3.18 24.05 -4.64
CA HIS A 151 -2.15 23.16 -5.17
C HIS A 151 -1.34 23.85 -6.27
N THR A 152 -2.02 24.58 -7.16
CA THR A 152 -1.36 25.35 -8.22
C THR A 152 -0.53 26.49 -7.64
N GLU A 153 -1.07 27.24 -6.69
CA GLU A 153 -0.37 28.33 -6.00
C GLU A 153 0.89 27.85 -5.27
N ARG A 154 0.82 26.66 -4.64
CA ARG A 154 1.96 26.03 -3.94
C ARG A 154 2.88 25.21 -4.85
N GLY A 155 2.70 25.31 -6.17
CA GLY A 155 3.59 24.70 -7.16
C GLY A 155 3.51 23.18 -7.25
N VAL A 156 2.36 22.56 -6.93
CA VAL A 156 2.10 21.12 -7.13
C VAL A 156 1.78 20.87 -8.61
N SER A 157 2.83 20.63 -9.40
CA SER A 157 2.74 20.39 -10.84
C SER A 157 2.21 18.99 -11.17
N GLU A 158 2.48 17.97 -10.36
CA GLU A 158 2.13 16.57 -10.62
C GLU A 158 1.48 15.90 -9.41
N THR A 159 0.54 15.00 -9.68
CA THR A 159 -0.11 14.12 -8.70
C THR A 159 -0.28 12.73 -9.30
N GLN A 160 -0.87 11.76 -8.58
CA GLN A 160 -1.08 10.41 -9.12
C GLN A 160 -1.87 10.40 -10.44
N ASP A 161 -2.80 11.35 -10.61
CA ASP A 161 -3.76 11.37 -11.72
C ASP A 161 -3.64 12.64 -12.60
N PHE A 162 -2.67 13.53 -12.34
CA PHE A 162 -2.54 14.82 -13.03
C PHE A 162 -1.09 15.12 -13.38
N VAL A 163 -0.84 15.49 -14.62
CA VAL A 163 0.40 16.19 -15.04
C VAL A 163 0.02 17.61 -15.45
N GLY A 164 0.58 18.59 -14.76
CA GLY A 164 0.18 19.99 -14.86
C GLY A 164 -1.31 20.18 -14.54
N ASN A 165 -2.05 20.65 -15.54
CA ASN A 165 -3.48 20.96 -15.47
C ASN A 165 -4.36 20.02 -16.31
N ALA A 166 -3.83 18.91 -16.83
CA ALA A 166 -4.59 18.00 -17.69
C ALA A 166 -5.36 16.94 -16.89
N TYR A 167 -6.69 16.92 -17.01
CA TYR A 167 -7.59 15.98 -16.34
C TYR A 167 -8.82 15.55 -17.16
N ASN A 168 -8.77 15.75 -18.48
CA ASN A 168 -9.84 15.37 -19.41
C ASN A 168 -10.08 13.85 -19.50
N HIS A 169 -9.14 13.03 -19.04
CA HIS A 169 -9.24 11.58 -18.96
C HIS A 169 -10.05 11.10 -17.75
N LEU A 170 -10.33 11.97 -16.78
CA LEU A 170 -11.21 11.68 -15.65
C LEU A 170 -12.68 11.52 -16.09
N ASP A 171 -13.50 10.97 -15.21
CA ASP A 171 -14.96 10.96 -15.43
C ASP A 171 -15.59 12.35 -15.24
N ASP A 172 -16.75 12.55 -15.86
CA ASP A 172 -17.40 13.86 -15.96
C ASP A 172 -17.70 14.49 -14.58
N TRP A 173 -18.03 13.67 -13.58
CA TRP A 173 -18.27 14.12 -12.21
C TRP A 173 -16.98 14.54 -11.50
N THR A 174 -15.89 13.82 -11.75
CA THR A 174 -14.56 14.17 -11.22
C THR A 174 -14.03 15.43 -11.90
N ILE A 175 -14.22 15.60 -13.21
CA ILE A 175 -13.89 16.83 -13.95
C ILE A 175 -14.65 18.02 -13.34
N LYS A 176 -15.97 17.89 -13.16
CA LYS A 176 -16.80 18.92 -12.52
C LYS A 176 -16.31 19.27 -11.11
N THR A 177 -15.94 18.25 -10.33
CA THR A 177 -15.37 18.42 -8.98
C THR A 177 -14.07 19.23 -9.04
N CYS A 178 -13.16 18.91 -9.96
CA CYS A 178 -11.92 19.66 -10.15
C CYS A 178 -12.18 21.11 -10.56
N ASP A 179 -13.11 21.32 -11.48
CA ASP A 179 -13.51 22.64 -11.96
C ASP A 179 -14.01 23.52 -10.81
N CYS A 180 -14.91 22.99 -9.97
CA CYS A 180 -15.40 23.69 -8.78
C CYS A 180 -14.29 23.99 -7.76
N LEU A 181 -13.44 23.01 -7.46
CA LEU A 181 -12.33 23.16 -6.49
C LEU A 181 -11.26 24.17 -6.96
N ARG A 182 -11.15 24.40 -8.26
CA ARG A 182 -10.16 25.32 -8.86
C ARG A 182 -10.70 26.72 -9.11
N MET A 183 -11.93 26.83 -9.60
CA MET A 183 -12.50 28.12 -10.00
C MET A 183 -13.26 28.83 -8.89
N GLY A 184 -13.52 28.15 -7.77
CA GLY A 184 -14.41 28.66 -6.74
C GLY A 184 -15.86 28.35 -7.12
N GLY A 185 -16.51 27.47 -6.37
CA GLY A 185 -17.91 27.15 -6.63
C GLY A 185 -18.56 26.29 -5.56
N LYS A 186 -19.89 26.24 -5.61
CA LYS A 186 -20.71 25.33 -4.80
C LYS A 186 -20.26 23.90 -5.08
N ILE A 187 -20.08 23.11 -4.03
CA ILE A 187 -19.81 21.68 -4.14
C ILE A 187 -20.37 20.97 -2.92
N ARG A 188 -21.03 19.84 -3.13
CA ARG A 188 -21.69 19.12 -2.04
C ARG A 188 -20.98 17.81 -1.76
N GLY A 189 -20.60 17.60 -0.50
CA GLY A 189 -20.05 16.33 -0.07
C GLY A 189 -19.62 16.34 1.37
N HIS A 190 -18.83 15.33 1.73
CA HIS A 190 -18.20 15.22 3.05
C HIS A 190 -16.70 15.04 2.88
N LEU A 191 -15.91 15.86 3.56
CA LEU A 191 -14.50 15.61 3.76
C LEU A 191 -14.37 14.67 4.96
N SER A 192 -13.61 13.60 4.81
CA SER A 192 -13.21 12.69 5.88
C SER A 192 -11.69 12.67 5.92
N PHE A 193 -11.09 12.69 7.11
CA PHE A 193 -9.63 12.68 7.23
C PHE A 193 -9.06 11.46 6.49
N LYS A 194 -8.01 11.71 5.70
CA LYS A 194 -7.30 10.65 5.00
C LYS A 194 -6.04 10.28 5.78
N GLY A 195 -6.08 9.15 6.47
CA GLY A 195 -4.89 8.54 7.06
C GLY A 195 -3.88 8.07 6.02
N ASP A 196 -2.60 8.13 6.40
CA ASP A 196 -1.45 7.61 5.67
C ASP A 196 -1.01 6.29 6.32
N GLY A 197 -1.84 5.27 6.15
CA GLY A 197 -1.63 3.94 6.71
C GLY A 197 -1.70 2.86 5.63
N SER A 198 -2.16 1.68 6.05
CA SER A 198 -2.42 0.58 5.15
C SER A 198 -3.87 0.14 5.25
N LEU A 199 -4.52 0.00 4.08
CA LEU A 199 -5.88 -0.49 3.99
C LEU A 199 -5.94 -1.93 4.49
N MET A 200 -6.79 -2.16 5.47
CA MET A 200 -7.18 -3.48 5.94
C MET A 200 -8.66 -3.68 5.67
N THR A 201 -9.02 -4.85 5.16
CA THR A 201 -10.41 -5.21 4.93
C THR A 201 -10.74 -6.52 5.59
N PHE A 202 -11.96 -6.62 6.13
CA PHE A 202 -12.53 -7.84 6.68
C PHE A 202 -13.79 -8.16 5.89
N THR A 203 -13.74 -9.22 5.09
CA THR A 203 -14.94 -9.76 4.46
C THR A 203 -15.61 -10.73 5.41
N LEU A 204 -16.87 -10.45 5.73
CA LEU A 204 -17.75 -11.33 6.46
C LEU A 204 -18.74 -11.93 5.46
N ALA A 205 -18.58 -13.23 5.22
CA ALA A 205 -19.38 -13.99 4.25
C ALA A 205 -20.29 -14.99 4.96
N THR A 206 -21.51 -15.13 4.47
CA THR A 206 -22.49 -16.14 4.91
C THR A 206 -23.15 -16.83 3.72
N GLY A 207 -23.98 -17.84 3.97
CA GLY A 207 -24.70 -18.57 2.93
C GLY A 207 -23.75 -19.15 1.88
N SER A 208 -24.11 -18.99 0.59
CA SER A 208 -23.33 -19.56 -0.51
C SER A 208 -21.93 -18.96 -0.64
N ALA A 209 -21.74 -17.71 -0.22
CA ALA A 209 -20.44 -17.05 -0.21
C ALA A 209 -19.51 -17.63 0.87
N ALA A 210 -20.04 -17.97 2.05
CA ALA A 210 -19.26 -18.67 3.08
C ALA A 210 -18.82 -20.05 2.61
N GLU A 211 -19.72 -20.78 1.94
CA GLU A 211 -19.43 -22.11 1.39
C GLU A 211 -18.35 -22.08 0.30
N LEU A 212 -18.28 -20.98 -0.47
CA LEU A 212 -17.18 -20.72 -1.41
C LEU A 212 -15.86 -20.43 -0.69
N TRP A 213 -15.87 -19.53 0.30
CA TRP A 213 -14.65 -19.08 0.98
C TRP A 213 -14.03 -20.14 1.89
N GLN A 214 -14.84 -20.89 2.65
CA GLN A 214 -14.33 -21.82 3.67
C GLN A 214 -13.27 -22.80 3.15
N PRO A 215 -13.49 -23.58 2.06
CA PRO A 215 -12.47 -24.47 1.53
C PRO A 215 -11.26 -23.71 0.96
N ILE A 216 -11.45 -22.48 0.47
CA ILE A 216 -10.35 -21.65 -0.01
C ILE A 216 -9.42 -21.26 1.15
N LEU A 217 -9.97 -20.83 2.29
CA LEU A 217 -9.15 -20.46 3.44
C LEU A 217 -8.38 -21.65 4.03
N GLU A 218 -9.01 -22.82 4.07
CA GLU A 218 -8.37 -24.04 4.58
C GLU A 218 -7.16 -24.43 3.73
N LEU A 219 -7.29 -24.37 2.40
CA LEU A 219 -6.25 -24.76 1.46
C LEU A 219 -5.16 -23.69 1.26
N TRP A 220 -5.54 -22.41 1.15
CA TRP A 220 -4.61 -21.32 0.76
C TRP A 220 -4.43 -20.23 1.81
N GLY A 221 -5.22 -20.19 2.88
CA GLY A 221 -5.05 -19.18 3.92
C GLY A 221 -3.68 -19.29 4.58
N SER A 222 -3.05 -18.15 4.87
CA SER A 222 -1.88 -18.15 5.77
C SER A 222 -2.30 -18.60 7.17
N PRO A 223 -1.37 -19.03 8.04
CA PRO A 223 -1.68 -19.33 9.43
C PRO A 223 -2.43 -18.19 10.13
N TRP A 224 -2.08 -16.94 9.79
CA TRP A 224 -2.73 -15.75 10.33
C TRP A 224 -4.15 -15.55 9.81
N VAL A 225 -4.41 -15.73 8.50
CA VAL A 225 -5.77 -15.68 7.93
C VAL A 225 -6.68 -16.75 8.54
N ARG A 226 -6.17 -17.98 8.67
CA ARG A 226 -6.94 -19.07 9.31
C ARG A 226 -7.26 -18.77 10.77
N ALA A 227 -6.31 -18.21 11.52
CA ALA A 227 -6.54 -17.83 12.91
C ALA A 227 -7.68 -16.81 13.08
N TRP A 228 -7.81 -15.83 12.18
CA TRP A 228 -8.97 -14.91 12.19
C TRP A 228 -10.29 -15.64 11.95
N ASN A 229 -10.33 -16.54 10.97
CA ASN A 229 -11.53 -17.30 10.66
C ASN A 229 -11.92 -18.25 11.82
N ASP A 230 -10.94 -18.95 12.40
CA ASP A 230 -11.17 -19.84 13.53
C ASP A 230 -11.62 -19.08 14.77
N LEU A 231 -11.03 -17.91 15.04
CA LEU A 231 -11.48 -17.02 16.11
C LEU A 231 -12.91 -16.52 15.88
N CYS A 232 -13.28 -16.19 14.63
CA CYS A 232 -14.65 -15.85 14.26
C CYS A 232 -15.62 -16.99 14.55
N ARG A 233 -15.26 -18.23 14.18
CA ARG A 233 -16.09 -19.41 14.46
C ARG A 233 -16.28 -19.64 15.96
N ASN A 234 -15.22 -19.47 16.75
CA ASN A 234 -15.28 -19.61 18.20
C ASN A 234 -16.21 -18.55 18.81
N VAL A 235 -16.06 -17.28 18.41
CA VAL A 235 -16.93 -16.18 18.86
C VAL A 235 -18.39 -16.44 18.46
N CYS A 236 -18.65 -16.88 17.23
CA CYS A 236 -20.00 -17.24 16.80
C CYS A 236 -20.60 -18.38 17.64
N ALA A 237 -19.82 -19.40 17.97
CA ALA A 237 -20.27 -20.51 18.82
C ALA A 237 -20.56 -20.05 20.25
N GLU A 238 -19.70 -19.20 20.83
CA GLU A 238 -19.89 -18.62 22.17
C GLU A 238 -21.12 -17.71 22.25
N ASP A 239 -21.32 -16.86 21.23
CA ASP A 239 -22.44 -15.91 21.17
C ASP A 239 -23.75 -16.57 20.64
N GLY A 240 -23.74 -17.87 20.33
CA GLY A 240 -24.92 -18.62 19.89
C GLY A 240 -25.41 -18.27 18.48
N VAL A 241 -24.52 -17.79 17.61
CA VAL A 241 -24.83 -17.49 16.20
C VAL A 241 -25.01 -18.79 15.43
N SER A 242 -26.21 -19.04 14.92
CA SER A 242 -26.55 -20.26 14.18
C SER A 242 -26.09 -20.27 12.72
N GLU A 243 -25.81 -19.10 12.16
CA GLU A 243 -25.38 -18.95 10.77
C GLU A 243 -23.87 -19.21 10.64
N THR A 244 -23.47 -19.96 9.60
CA THR A 244 -22.05 -20.11 9.26
C THR A 244 -21.51 -18.78 8.74
N LEU A 245 -20.57 -18.21 9.51
CA LEU A 245 -19.90 -16.96 9.18
C LEU A 245 -18.43 -17.21 8.92
N VAL A 246 -17.94 -16.73 7.78
CA VAL A 246 -16.53 -16.81 7.38
C VAL A 246 -15.93 -15.40 7.39
N LEU A 247 -14.77 -15.26 8.02
CA LEU A 247 -14.03 -14.00 8.12
C LEU A 247 -12.75 -14.06 7.29
N VAL A 248 -12.65 -13.18 6.28
CA VAL A 248 -11.50 -13.11 5.38
C VAL A 248 -10.80 -11.75 5.51
N PRO A 249 -9.67 -11.70 6.22
CA PRO A 249 -8.83 -10.51 6.24
C PRO A 249 -8.01 -10.34 4.94
N ALA A 250 -7.98 -9.13 4.38
CA ALA A 250 -7.24 -8.81 3.16
C ALA A 250 -6.77 -7.35 3.13
N THR A 251 -5.64 -7.06 2.47
CA THR A 251 -5.22 -5.68 2.14
C THR A 251 -5.55 -5.32 0.67
N ASN A 252 -5.17 -4.13 0.22
CA ASN A 252 -5.38 -3.67 -1.15
C ASN A 252 -4.75 -4.65 -2.17
N GLY A 253 -5.54 -5.06 -3.17
CA GLY A 253 -5.02 -5.84 -4.30
C GLY A 253 -4.70 -7.32 -4.04
N VAL A 254 -5.11 -7.91 -2.91
CA VAL A 254 -4.98 -9.37 -2.63
C VAL A 254 -6.33 -9.99 -2.24
N ALA A 255 -6.55 -11.28 -2.49
CA ALA A 255 -7.80 -11.95 -2.09
C ALA A 255 -7.92 -12.10 -0.55
N MET A 256 -6.79 -12.41 0.07
CA MET A 256 -6.59 -12.55 1.52
C MET A 256 -5.15 -12.15 1.84
N MET A 257 -4.87 -11.80 3.10
CA MET A 257 -3.52 -11.45 3.55
C MET A 257 -2.55 -12.63 3.41
N ASP A 258 -1.35 -12.36 2.92
CA ASP A 258 -0.20 -13.26 3.03
C ASP A 258 0.68 -12.83 4.22
N ASP A 259 1.96 -13.19 4.22
CA ASP A 259 2.89 -12.86 5.30
C ASP A 259 3.30 -11.36 5.32
N PHE A 260 3.04 -10.61 4.25
CA PHE A 260 3.44 -9.21 4.15
C PHE A 260 2.60 -8.33 5.09
N MET A 261 3.25 -7.51 5.92
CA MET A 261 2.62 -6.59 6.90
C MET A 261 1.77 -7.24 8.01
N VAL A 262 1.81 -8.56 8.21
CA VAL A 262 1.03 -9.23 9.27
C VAL A 262 1.30 -8.64 10.65
N SER A 263 2.58 -8.41 10.95
CA SER A 263 3.05 -7.80 12.20
C SER A 263 2.54 -6.37 12.40
N TYR A 264 2.65 -5.53 11.36
CA TYR A 264 2.09 -4.18 11.32
C TYR A 264 0.58 -4.18 11.56
N MET A 265 -0.16 -4.99 10.80
CA MET A 265 -1.62 -5.08 10.88
C MET A 265 -2.09 -5.56 12.24
N THR A 266 -1.47 -6.60 12.79
CA THR A 266 -1.83 -7.15 14.11
C THR A 266 -1.64 -6.12 15.21
N THR A 267 -0.51 -5.41 15.18
CA THR A 267 -0.22 -4.34 16.16
C THR A 267 -1.27 -3.23 16.06
N GLY A 268 -1.48 -2.69 14.86
CA GLY A 268 -2.40 -1.57 14.65
C GLY A 268 -3.86 -1.93 14.92
N LEU A 269 -4.30 -3.15 14.57
CA LEU A 269 -5.66 -3.61 14.84
C LEU A 269 -5.90 -3.83 16.33
N LEU A 270 -5.06 -4.61 17.01
CA LEU A 270 -5.31 -4.98 18.41
C LEU A 270 -5.14 -3.79 19.35
N VAL A 271 -4.13 -2.94 19.11
CA VAL A 271 -3.95 -1.71 19.92
C VAL A 271 -4.96 -0.65 19.52
N GLY A 272 -5.13 -0.41 18.22
CA GLY A 272 -6.00 0.64 17.71
C GLY A 272 -7.49 0.41 17.98
N THR A 273 -7.92 -0.83 18.17
CA THR A 273 -9.32 -1.14 18.57
C THR A 273 -9.49 -1.24 20.09
N GLY A 274 -8.43 -1.04 20.87
CA GLY A 274 -8.43 -1.21 22.32
C GLY A 274 -8.52 -2.66 22.80
N ALA A 275 -8.39 -3.64 21.90
CA ALA A 275 -8.40 -5.06 22.25
C ALA A 275 -7.18 -5.49 23.10
N ALA A 276 -6.07 -4.77 22.98
CA ALA A 276 -4.89 -4.90 23.83
C ALA A 276 -4.17 -3.55 23.97
N SER A 277 -3.37 -3.39 25.03
CA SER A 277 -2.37 -2.33 25.07
C SER A 277 -1.12 -2.73 24.27
N ARG A 278 -0.34 -1.75 23.80
CA ARG A 278 0.95 -2.03 23.14
C ARG A 278 1.91 -2.80 24.06
N ASP A 279 1.90 -2.49 25.36
CA ASP A 279 2.71 -3.20 26.37
C ASP A 279 2.32 -4.67 26.52
N ALA A 280 1.02 -5.00 26.44
CA ALA A 280 0.57 -6.38 26.47
C ALA A 280 1.10 -7.17 25.27
N LEU A 281 1.09 -6.57 24.08
CA LEU A 281 1.63 -7.20 22.88
C LEU A 281 3.16 -7.33 22.92
N LEU A 282 3.86 -6.35 23.49
CA LEU A 282 5.31 -6.42 23.73
C LEU A 282 5.68 -7.60 24.64
N GLU A 283 4.85 -7.90 25.64
CA GLU A 283 5.08 -9.06 26.51
C GLU A 283 4.92 -10.39 25.76
N VAL A 284 3.97 -10.47 24.82
CA VAL A 284 3.85 -11.63 23.92
C VAL A 284 5.12 -11.80 23.08
N GLU A 285 5.61 -10.72 22.46
CA GLU A 285 6.84 -10.75 21.66
C GLU A 285 8.07 -11.14 22.51
N ARG A 286 8.23 -10.58 23.71
CA ARG A 286 9.35 -10.90 24.62
C ARG A 286 9.40 -12.37 25.03
N ARG A 287 8.25 -13.04 25.06
CA ARG A 287 8.15 -14.49 25.33
C ARG A 287 8.38 -15.35 24.07
N GLY A 288 8.73 -14.73 22.94
CA GLY A 288 8.91 -15.40 21.66
C GLY A 288 7.60 -15.70 20.92
N GLY A 289 6.49 -15.07 21.32
CA GLY A 289 5.21 -15.20 20.66
C GLY A 289 5.15 -14.48 19.32
N THR A 290 4.24 -14.93 18.47
CA THR A 290 4.00 -14.42 17.12
C THR A 290 2.76 -13.51 17.07
N ALA A 291 2.55 -12.86 15.91
CA ALA A 291 1.32 -12.13 15.64
C ALA A 291 0.05 -13.02 15.74
N VAL A 292 0.15 -14.32 15.43
CA VAL A 292 -0.95 -15.28 15.59
C VAL A 292 -1.26 -15.52 17.06
N ASP A 293 -0.22 -15.64 17.91
CA ASP A 293 -0.40 -15.82 19.35
C ASP A 293 -1.06 -14.60 20.00
N ALA A 294 -0.66 -13.39 19.57
CA ALA A 294 -1.28 -12.15 20.00
C ALA A 294 -2.76 -12.07 19.60
N LEU A 295 -3.10 -12.48 18.38
CA LEU A 295 -4.48 -12.54 17.91
C LEU A 295 -5.33 -13.49 18.75
N TRP A 296 -4.83 -14.69 19.05
CA TRP A 296 -5.55 -15.64 19.90
C TRP A 296 -5.76 -15.14 21.32
N GLN A 297 -4.79 -14.42 21.89
CA GLN A 297 -4.88 -13.91 23.25
C GLN A 297 -5.82 -12.69 23.39
N HIS A 298 -5.91 -11.85 22.36
CA HIS A 298 -6.54 -10.53 22.50
C HIS A 298 -7.62 -10.21 21.45
N GLY A 299 -7.70 -10.94 20.33
CA GLY A 299 -8.55 -10.56 19.19
C GLY A 299 -10.05 -10.80 19.36
N ALA A 300 -10.48 -11.59 20.36
CA ALA A 300 -11.85 -12.09 20.44
C ALA A 300 -12.90 -10.97 20.49
N GLU A 301 -12.68 -9.91 21.27
CA GLU A 301 -13.65 -8.82 21.43
C GLU A 301 -13.78 -7.97 20.15
N PHE A 302 -12.67 -7.76 19.44
CA PHE A 302 -12.71 -7.06 18.16
C PHE A 302 -13.46 -7.91 17.11
N VAL A 303 -13.18 -9.21 17.04
CA VAL A 303 -13.95 -10.14 16.18
C VAL A 303 -15.44 -10.10 16.53
N ARG A 304 -15.78 -10.15 17.82
CA ARG A 304 -17.16 -10.03 18.29
C ARG A 304 -17.82 -8.73 17.83
N SER A 305 -17.10 -7.62 17.81
CA SER A 305 -17.58 -6.34 17.28
C SER A 305 -17.85 -6.39 15.77
N LEU A 306 -16.99 -7.05 14.99
CA LEU A 306 -17.21 -7.27 13.55
C LEU A 306 -18.44 -8.15 13.28
N VAL A 307 -18.59 -9.24 14.04
CA VAL A 307 -19.74 -10.16 13.95
C VAL A 307 -21.04 -9.42 14.29
N ARG A 308 -21.08 -8.70 15.41
CA ARG A 308 -22.26 -7.92 15.82
C ARG A 308 -22.63 -6.86 14.81
N PHE A 309 -21.66 -6.12 14.27
CA PHE A 309 -21.91 -5.13 13.22
C PHE A 309 -22.50 -5.77 11.95
N ARG A 310 -21.97 -6.92 11.53
CA ARG A 310 -22.47 -7.64 10.35
C ARG A 310 -23.88 -8.18 10.54
N LEU A 311 -24.20 -8.71 11.73
CA LEU A 311 -25.49 -9.34 12.01
C LEU A 311 -26.57 -8.33 12.46
N GLY A 312 -26.17 -7.23 13.09
CA GLY A 312 -27.04 -6.18 13.59
C GLY A 312 -26.92 -4.91 12.77
N GLY A 313 -27.82 -4.69 11.81
CA GLY A 313 -27.92 -3.43 11.10
C GLY A 313 -28.33 -3.56 9.63
N ALA A 314 -27.99 -2.54 8.84
CA ALA A 314 -28.36 -2.40 7.43
C ALA A 314 -27.84 -3.52 6.50
N PHE A 315 -26.91 -4.35 7.00
CA PHE A 315 -26.23 -5.38 6.22
C PHE A 315 -26.59 -6.82 6.61
N ALA A 316 -27.50 -7.03 7.58
CA ALA A 316 -27.82 -8.35 8.14
C ALA A 316 -28.21 -9.39 7.08
N LEU A 317 -28.95 -8.97 6.05
CA LEU A 317 -29.48 -9.82 4.98
C LEU A 317 -28.52 -9.99 3.78
N LYS A 318 -27.27 -9.53 3.88
CA LYS A 318 -26.34 -9.52 2.76
C LYS A 318 -25.33 -10.66 2.88
N GLU A 319 -25.26 -11.55 1.90
CA GLU A 319 -24.33 -12.70 1.93
C GLU A 319 -22.87 -12.27 2.08
N THR A 320 -22.46 -11.14 1.52
CA THR A 320 -21.09 -10.63 1.61
C THR A 320 -21.07 -9.16 2.00
N VAL A 321 -20.31 -8.85 3.05
CA VAL A 321 -20.02 -7.49 3.49
C VAL A 321 -18.53 -7.36 3.72
N THR A 322 -17.91 -6.33 3.15
CA THR A 322 -16.50 -6.03 3.37
C THR A 322 -16.36 -4.75 4.18
N LEU A 323 -15.83 -4.86 5.39
CA LEU A 323 -15.53 -3.72 6.25
C LEU A 323 -14.13 -3.21 5.92
N SER A 324 -13.98 -1.91 5.73
CA SER A 324 -12.69 -1.28 5.37
C SER A 324 -12.18 -0.45 6.54
N PHE A 325 -10.91 -0.64 6.90
CA PHE A 325 -10.19 0.08 7.94
C PHE A 325 -8.88 0.63 7.38
N GLU A 326 -8.47 1.80 7.83
CA GLU A 326 -7.10 2.29 7.66
C GLU A 326 -6.32 1.97 8.93
N VAL A 327 -5.26 1.17 8.80
CA VAL A 327 -4.40 0.78 9.93
C VAL A 327 -3.15 1.66 9.94
N MET A 328 -2.93 2.34 11.06
CA MET A 328 -1.80 3.23 11.30
C MET A 328 -1.10 2.78 12.57
N VAL A 329 0.22 2.64 12.52
CA VAL A 329 1.01 2.17 13.66
C VAL A 329 1.95 3.28 14.10
N ALA A 330 2.05 3.48 15.41
CA ALA A 330 2.89 4.50 16.00
C ALA A 330 4.33 4.37 15.47
N HIS A 331 4.92 5.50 15.09
CA HIS A 331 6.29 5.57 14.57
C HIS A 331 6.59 4.66 13.37
N LEU A 332 5.57 4.26 12.60
CA LEU A 332 5.71 3.50 11.36
C LEU A 332 6.34 2.10 11.55
N ARG A 333 6.22 1.51 12.73
CA ARG A 333 6.78 0.17 13.03
C ARG A 333 5.91 -0.61 14.02
N GLY A 334 5.44 -1.77 13.59
CA GLY A 334 4.74 -2.74 14.42
C GLY A 334 5.63 -3.49 15.40
N LEU A 335 5.05 -4.49 16.05
CA LEU A 335 5.73 -5.46 16.91
C LEU A 335 5.93 -6.78 16.15
N PHE A 336 6.48 -7.80 16.79
CA PHE A 336 6.72 -9.13 16.21
C PHE A 336 7.71 -9.10 15.05
N GLY A 337 8.87 -8.47 15.27
CA GLY A 337 9.95 -8.37 14.28
C GLY A 337 9.60 -7.49 13.07
N ASP A 338 8.61 -6.62 13.17
CA ASP A 338 8.22 -5.74 12.08
C ASP A 338 9.34 -4.77 11.66
N ARG A 339 9.32 -4.41 10.39
CA ARG A 339 10.27 -3.43 9.85
C ARG A 339 9.73 -2.00 9.98
N TYR A 340 10.59 -1.03 9.73
CA TYR A 340 10.14 0.35 9.57
C TYR A 340 9.48 0.54 8.18
N HIS A 341 8.27 1.06 8.15
CA HIS A 341 7.48 1.29 6.93
C HIS A 341 7.74 2.68 6.34
N SER A 342 8.82 2.81 5.57
CA SER A 342 9.22 4.09 4.97
C SER A 342 8.37 4.53 3.77
N GLU A 343 7.56 3.60 3.26
CA GLU A 343 6.54 3.87 2.25
C GLU A 343 5.43 4.76 2.80
N LEU A 344 5.31 4.93 4.12
CA LEU A 344 4.42 5.88 4.78
C LEU A 344 5.20 7.16 5.10
N ALA A 345 4.56 8.31 4.94
CA ALA A 345 5.13 9.64 5.16
C ALA A 345 4.74 10.29 6.48
N VAL A 346 3.58 9.99 7.04
CA VAL A 346 3.11 10.59 8.29
C VAL A 346 3.42 9.66 9.46
N SER A 347 4.15 10.16 10.45
CA SER A 347 4.30 9.46 11.73
C SER A 347 3.15 9.81 12.65
N TYR A 348 2.55 8.79 13.24
CA TYR A 348 1.52 8.90 14.26
C TYR A 348 2.11 8.65 15.66
N ASP A 349 1.46 9.20 16.67
CA ASP A 349 1.81 9.10 18.09
C ASP A 349 1.22 7.86 18.78
N ARG A 350 0.14 7.29 18.24
CA ARG A 350 -0.42 6.00 18.68
C ARG A 350 -0.81 5.10 17.52
N ASP A 351 -1.01 3.83 17.85
CA ASP A 351 -1.59 2.82 16.96
C ASP A 351 -3.11 3.03 16.81
N ARG A 352 -3.62 2.87 15.59
CA ARG A 352 -5.04 3.06 15.25
C ARG A 352 -5.49 2.05 14.20
N ALA A 353 -6.77 1.71 14.26
CA ALA A 353 -7.48 1.06 13.18
C ALA A 353 -8.81 1.80 12.98
N VAL A 354 -8.84 2.65 11.96
CA VAL A 354 -9.92 3.60 11.75
C VAL A 354 -10.86 3.06 10.69
N PHE A 355 -12.14 2.90 11.04
CA PHE A 355 -13.15 2.37 10.14
C PHE A 355 -13.53 3.39 9.07
N LEU A 356 -13.31 3.04 7.81
CA LEU A 356 -13.57 3.89 6.65
C LEU A 356 -15.00 3.73 6.12
N GLY A 357 -15.59 2.56 6.31
CA GLY A 357 -16.93 2.23 5.82
C GLY A 357 -17.09 0.76 5.41
N ALA A 358 -18.25 0.44 4.85
CA ALA A 358 -18.64 -0.91 4.46
C ALA A 358 -18.95 -1.01 2.97
N SER A 359 -18.56 -2.10 2.34
CA SER A 359 -18.87 -2.43 0.96
C SER A 359 -19.83 -3.61 0.88
N CYS A 360 -20.88 -3.48 0.08
CA CYS A 360 -21.81 -4.56 -0.23
C CYS A 360 -22.45 -4.33 -1.61
N ALA A 361 -22.71 -5.40 -2.37
CA ALA A 361 -23.34 -5.33 -3.69
C ALA A 361 -22.66 -4.31 -4.65
N LEU A 362 -21.32 -4.32 -4.69
CA LEU A 362 -20.49 -3.41 -5.51
C LEU A 362 -20.71 -1.91 -5.23
N GLN A 363 -21.23 -1.59 -4.04
CA GLN A 363 -21.38 -0.23 -3.53
C GLN A 363 -20.62 -0.07 -2.21
N PHE A 364 -19.98 1.07 -2.04
CA PHE A 364 -19.30 1.45 -0.81
C PHE A 364 -20.12 2.51 -0.07
N TYR A 365 -20.28 2.31 1.23
CA TYR A 365 -20.99 3.18 2.16
C TYR A 365 -19.97 3.74 3.15
N PRO A 366 -19.70 5.07 3.13
CA PRO A 366 -18.78 5.71 4.07
C PRO A 366 -19.21 5.52 5.54
N HIS A 367 -18.23 5.54 6.45
CA HIS A 367 -18.41 5.33 7.89
C HIS A 367 -19.56 6.17 8.50
N TYR A 368 -19.66 7.45 8.16
CA TYR A 368 -20.66 8.38 8.70
C TYR A 368 -22.11 8.12 8.22
N CYS A 369 -22.33 7.17 7.30
CA CYS A 369 -23.67 6.89 6.76
C CYS A 369 -24.54 6.01 7.67
N PHE A 370 -23.97 5.37 8.69
CA PHE A 370 -24.68 4.44 9.57
C PHE A 370 -24.00 4.37 10.94
N GLU A 371 -24.70 3.86 11.94
CA GLU A 371 -24.13 3.69 13.28
C GLU A 371 -23.19 2.48 13.33
N HIS A 372 -22.08 2.63 14.04
CA HIS A 372 -21.08 1.56 14.21
C HIS A 372 -20.29 1.76 15.52
N PRO A 373 -19.65 0.70 16.06
CA PRO A 373 -18.89 0.79 17.30
C PRO A 373 -17.42 1.17 17.12
N PHE A 374 -16.94 1.28 15.87
CA PHE A 374 -15.52 1.46 15.57
C PHE A 374 -15.08 2.94 15.64
N GLU A 375 -13.80 3.17 15.94
CA GLU A 375 -13.17 4.48 15.75
C GLU A 375 -13.28 4.90 14.27
N GLU A 376 -13.68 6.15 14.00
CA GLU A 376 -13.83 6.70 12.65
C GLU A 376 -12.94 7.93 12.42
N PRO A 377 -12.65 8.29 11.16
CA PRO A 377 -12.00 9.56 10.86
C PRO A 377 -12.94 10.71 11.19
N LEU A 378 -12.38 11.84 11.59
CA LEU A 378 -13.17 13.06 11.67
C LEU A 378 -13.70 13.44 10.28
N TYR A 379 -14.92 13.97 10.23
CA TYR A 379 -15.54 14.36 8.99
C TYR A 379 -16.29 15.71 9.06
N TRP A 380 -16.42 16.36 7.91
CA TRP A 380 -17.01 17.68 7.74
C TRP A 380 -17.96 17.69 6.54
N PRO A 381 -19.22 18.13 6.69
CA PRO A 381 -20.06 18.47 5.55
C PRO A 381 -19.50 19.72 4.87
N VAL A 382 -19.45 19.71 3.53
CA VAL A 382 -18.96 20.82 2.72
C VAL A 382 -19.98 21.20 1.67
N SER A 383 -20.17 22.52 1.53
CA SER A 383 -21.05 23.13 0.52
C SER A 383 -20.32 24.04 -0.47
N HIS A 384 -19.08 24.44 -0.19
CA HIS A 384 -18.30 25.33 -1.05
C HIS A 384 -16.82 24.92 -1.15
N SER A 385 -16.21 25.15 -2.31
CA SER A 385 -14.79 24.84 -2.53
C SER A 385 -13.85 25.67 -1.65
N GLU A 386 -14.28 26.87 -1.23
CA GLU A 386 -13.51 27.73 -0.32
C GLU A 386 -13.35 27.09 1.06
N ASP A 387 -14.34 26.32 1.53
CA ASP A 387 -14.25 25.57 2.80
C ASP A 387 -13.10 24.56 2.73
N VAL A 388 -12.98 23.85 1.60
CA VAL A 388 -11.89 22.89 1.35
C VAL A 388 -10.54 23.59 1.38
N ALA A 389 -10.43 24.76 0.74
CA ALA A 389 -9.19 25.53 0.73
C ALA A 389 -8.81 26.09 2.11
N LYS A 390 -9.79 26.59 2.86
CA LYS A 390 -9.61 27.02 4.25
C LYS A 390 -9.10 25.86 5.10
N MET A 391 -9.73 24.69 5.01
CA MET A 391 -9.35 23.50 5.77
C MET A 391 -7.95 22.99 5.42
N LEU A 392 -7.58 22.97 4.12
CA LEU A 392 -6.21 22.63 3.70
C LEU A 392 -5.18 23.60 4.28
N THR A 393 -5.46 24.90 4.21
CA THR A 393 -4.56 25.94 4.75
C THR A 393 -4.40 25.81 6.26
N ALA A 394 -5.51 25.59 6.99
CA ALA A 394 -5.48 25.40 8.43
C ALA A 394 -4.70 24.13 8.82
N LEU A 395 -4.86 23.03 8.07
CA LEU A 395 -4.12 21.79 8.30
C LEU A 395 -2.61 21.98 8.07
N GLU A 396 -2.20 22.77 7.07
CA GLU A 396 -0.78 23.13 6.87
C GLU A 396 -0.21 23.97 8.01
N LYS A 397 -0.99 24.95 8.52
CA LYS A 397 -0.59 25.75 9.69
C LYS A 397 -0.42 24.90 10.93
N LEU A 398 -1.35 23.96 11.15
CA LEU A 398 -1.30 23.02 12.25
C LEU A 398 -0.06 22.11 12.16
N ALA A 399 0.25 21.58 10.97
CA ALA A 399 1.44 20.79 10.72
C ALA A 399 2.75 21.55 11.00
N ARG A 400 2.73 22.87 10.83
CA ARG A 400 3.86 23.79 11.10
C ARG A 400 3.88 24.33 12.53
N THR A 401 2.96 23.88 13.39
CA THR A 401 2.78 24.38 14.77
C THR A 401 2.44 25.87 14.87
N GLU A 402 1.89 26.46 13.79
CA GLU A 402 1.46 27.87 13.74
C GLU A 402 0.10 28.09 14.41
N ILE A 403 -0.73 27.04 14.48
CA ILE A 403 -1.98 26.99 15.24
C ILE A 403 -2.02 25.69 16.04
N THR A 404 -2.80 25.70 17.12
CA THR A 404 -3.09 24.54 17.97
C THR A 404 -4.20 23.67 17.38
N LYS A 405 -4.34 22.45 17.90
CA LYS A 405 -5.44 21.53 17.53
C LYS A 405 -6.79 22.13 17.91
N GLU A 406 -6.84 22.81 19.05
CA GLU A 406 -8.02 23.50 19.57
C GLU A 406 -8.45 24.65 18.65
N GLU A 407 -7.51 25.48 18.19
CA GLU A 407 -7.77 26.54 17.21
C GLU A 407 -8.24 25.97 15.88
N PHE A 408 -7.63 24.87 15.41
CA PHE A 408 -8.08 24.20 14.18
C PHE A 408 -9.54 23.75 14.27
N PHE A 409 -9.96 23.12 15.37
CA PHE A 409 -11.34 22.68 15.54
C PHE A 409 -12.32 23.82 15.83
N ALA A 410 -11.86 24.92 16.42
CA ALA A 410 -12.67 26.13 16.55
C ALA A 410 -12.96 26.76 15.18
N ASP A 411 -11.95 26.80 14.29
CA ASP A 411 -12.08 27.37 12.96
C ASP A 411 -12.80 26.45 11.96
N CYS A 412 -12.63 25.14 12.13
CA CYS A 412 -13.16 24.09 11.27
C CYS A 412 -13.81 22.99 12.14
N PRO A 413 -15.01 23.23 12.71
CA PRO A 413 -15.65 22.27 13.60
C PRO A 413 -16.10 21.01 12.84
N PRO A 414 -15.65 19.80 13.24
CA PRO A 414 -16.11 18.55 12.62
C PRO A 414 -17.56 18.23 13.00
N ALA A 415 -18.20 17.40 12.19
CA ALA A 415 -19.53 16.84 12.47
C ALA A 415 -19.49 15.54 13.29
N SER A 416 -18.30 15.01 13.57
CA SER A 416 -18.08 13.82 14.38
C SER A 416 -18.53 14.01 15.83
N GLN A 417 -18.98 12.93 16.47
CA GLN A 417 -19.51 12.99 17.84
C GLN A 417 -18.43 13.18 18.91
N THR A 418 -17.20 12.72 18.66
CA THR A 418 -16.08 12.77 19.61
C THR A 418 -14.82 13.32 18.93
N CYS A 419 -14.20 14.34 19.54
CA CYS A 419 -13.04 15.05 18.97
C CYS A 419 -11.84 15.18 19.92
N GLU A 420 -12.01 14.90 21.22
CA GLU A 420 -10.99 15.12 22.25
C GLU A 420 -9.73 14.29 21.95
N ASP A 421 -9.88 12.98 21.72
CA ASP A 421 -8.78 12.06 21.40
C ASP A 421 -8.51 11.91 19.89
N ALA A 422 -9.04 12.84 19.08
CA ALA A 422 -8.89 12.77 17.63
C ALA A 422 -7.44 12.97 17.20
N ILE A 423 -6.97 12.13 16.31
CA ILE A 423 -5.66 12.29 15.68
C ILE A 423 -5.82 13.05 14.37
N ILE A 424 -4.86 13.92 14.10
CA ILE A 424 -4.84 14.77 12.92
C ILE A 424 -4.13 14.03 11.78
N ASP A 425 -4.85 13.81 10.69
CA ASP A 425 -4.31 13.17 9.51
C ASP A 425 -3.79 14.21 8.51
N TYR A 426 -2.47 14.38 8.49
CA TYR A 426 -1.80 15.42 7.72
C TYR A 426 -1.64 15.13 6.22
N GLU A 427 -1.98 13.92 5.76
CA GLU A 427 -2.03 13.64 4.32
C GLU A 427 -3.11 14.47 3.63
N GLY A 428 -4.27 14.66 4.27
CA GLY A 428 -5.37 15.48 3.76
C GLY A 428 -6.72 14.79 3.93
N TRP A 429 -7.51 14.76 2.87
CA TRP A 429 -8.92 14.41 2.89
C TRP A 429 -9.28 13.35 1.86
N VAL A 430 -10.18 12.44 2.24
CA VAL A 430 -11.08 11.79 1.31
C VAL A 430 -12.28 12.72 1.13
N PHE A 431 -12.64 13.02 -0.12
CA PHE A 431 -13.82 13.80 -0.43
C PHE A 431 -14.88 12.93 -1.09
N HIS A 432 -15.98 12.71 -0.35
CA HIS A 432 -17.15 11.98 -0.79
C HIS A 432 -18.15 12.97 -1.40
N VAL A 433 -18.04 13.17 -2.72
CA VAL A 433 -18.91 14.10 -3.46
C VAL A 433 -20.28 13.46 -3.61
N SER A 434 -21.34 14.15 -3.19
CA SER A 434 -22.71 13.68 -3.35
C SER A 434 -23.13 13.80 -4.81
N LEU A 435 -23.54 12.69 -5.43
CA LEU A 435 -24.08 12.67 -6.79
C LEU A 435 -25.60 12.87 -6.73
N GLY A 436 -26.11 13.77 -7.56
CA GLY A 436 -27.53 14.11 -7.65
C GLY A 436 -27.77 15.35 -8.52
N PRO A 437 -29.02 15.72 -8.81
CA PRO A 437 -29.32 16.99 -9.47
C PRO A 437 -28.66 18.14 -8.68
N TRP A 438 -27.92 19.00 -9.38
CA TRP A 438 -27.33 20.20 -8.79
C TRP A 438 -28.46 21.21 -8.52
N ASP A 439 -29.18 21.02 -7.41
CA ASP A 439 -30.15 21.99 -6.93
C ASP A 439 -29.47 22.92 -5.93
N GLU A 440 -29.65 24.22 -6.14
CA GLU A 440 -29.07 25.29 -5.34
C GLU A 440 -29.69 25.42 -3.95
N ASN A 441 -30.81 24.73 -3.68
CA ASN A 441 -31.62 24.86 -2.45
C ASN A 441 -31.70 23.58 -1.60
N LEU A 442 -30.86 22.57 -1.84
CA LEU A 442 -30.95 21.30 -1.12
C LEU A 442 -30.36 21.37 0.30
N GLU A 443 -31.23 21.30 1.30
CA GLU A 443 -30.87 20.91 2.66
C GLU A 443 -30.20 19.51 2.67
N VAL A 444 -29.38 19.25 3.70
CA VAL A 444 -28.72 17.95 3.92
C VAL A 444 -29.81 16.89 4.13
N ALA A 445 -30.12 16.11 3.09
CA ALA A 445 -31.15 15.09 3.17
C ALA A 445 -30.73 13.97 4.15
N PRO A 446 -31.70 13.32 4.85
CA PRO A 446 -31.43 12.43 5.97
C PRO A 446 -30.69 11.15 5.57
N LYS A 447 -30.06 10.53 6.58
CA LYS A 447 -29.19 9.35 6.58
C LYS A 447 -29.66 8.10 5.80
N GLU A 448 -30.92 8.00 5.36
CA GLU A 448 -31.54 6.72 5.00
C GLU A 448 -31.48 6.34 3.52
N SER A 449 -31.05 7.24 2.64
CA SER A 449 -30.71 6.90 1.26
C SER A 449 -29.35 7.50 0.96
N ALA A 450 -28.27 6.78 1.23
CA ALA A 450 -26.92 7.24 0.91
C ALA A 450 -26.90 7.62 -0.59
N PRO A 451 -26.81 8.92 -0.94
CA PRO A 451 -26.72 9.31 -2.34
C PRO A 451 -25.49 8.61 -2.90
N ALA A 452 -25.53 8.18 -4.16
CA ALA A 452 -24.33 7.64 -4.80
C ALA A 452 -23.19 8.65 -4.57
N THR A 453 -22.13 8.25 -3.87
CA THR A 453 -21.01 9.15 -3.60
C THR A 453 -19.86 8.84 -4.54
N LEU A 454 -19.27 9.87 -5.12
CA LEU A 454 -17.97 9.75 -5.78
C LEU A 454 -16.87 9.88 -4.72
N TYR A 455 -16.01 8.87 -4.63
CA TYR A 455 -14.86 8.82 -3.74
C TYR A 455 -13.65 9.49 -4.43
N THR A 456 -13.18 10.63 -3.91
CA THR A 456 -11.99 11.34 -4.40
C THR A 456 -11.02 11.65 -3.26
N LYS A 457 -9.79 12.05 -3.57
CA LYS A 457 -8.75 12.34 -2.57
C LYS A 457 -8.22 13.76 -2.78
N ILE A 458 -7.99 14.49 -1.70
CA ILE A 458 -7.39 15.82 -1.72
C ILE A 458 -6.23 15.79 -0.73
N LYS A 459 -5.00 15.94 -1.19
CA LYS A 459 -3.83 15.86 -0.30
C LYS A 459 -3.29 17.24 0.03
N THR A 460 -2.55 17.36 1.13
CA THR A 460 -1.89 18.62 1.46
C THR A 460 -0.68 18.85 0.55
N PRO A 461 -0.37 20.11 0.18
CA PRO A 461 0.88 20.42 -0.51
C PRO A 461 2.12 19.96 0.27
N LEU A 462 2.09 20.03 1.61
CA LEU A 462 3.13 19.44 2.48
C LEU A 462 3.33 17.94 2.23
N TYR A 463 2.24 17.16 2.14
CA TYR A 463 2.34 15.73 1.86
C TYR A 463 2.99 15.47 0.50
N TYR A 464 2.63 16.22 -0.54
CA TYR A 464 3.30 16.08 -1.85
C TYR A 464 4.80 16.36 -1.75
N ARG A 465 5.19 17.40 -1.00
CA ARG A 465 6.59 17.80 -0.82
C ARG A 465 7.44 16.73 -0.11
N PHE A 466 6.91 16.11 0.93
CA PHE A 466 7.67 15.14 1.74
C PHE A 466 7.42 13.68 1.36
N HIS A 467 6.39 13.35 0.59
CA HIS A 467 6.06 11.96 0.22
C HIS A 467 6.16 11.66 -1.28
N LYS A 468 5.57 12.49 -2.16
CA LYS A 468 5.33 12.13 -3.57
C LYS A 468 6.29 12.76 -4.57
N VAL A 469 6.67 14.03 -4.40
CA VAL A 469 7.34 14.82 -5.45
C VAL A 469 8.61 15.45 -4.89
N TRP A 470 9.75 14.77 -5.08
CA TRP A 470 11.06 15.41 -4.93
C TRP A 470 11.39 16.18 -6.20
N LYS A 471 11.44 17.51 -6.11
CA LYS A 471 11.73 18.41 -7.24
C LYS A 471 13.24 18.54 -7.55
N GLY A 472 14.08 17.69 -6.97
CA GLY A 472 15.53 17.83 -7.12
C GLY A 472 16.05 19.13 -6.48
N PRO A 473 17.18 19.65 -7.00
CA PRO A 473 17.79 20.87 -6.50
C PRO A 473 16.87 22.10 -6.51
N GLU A 474 15.95 22.19 -7.47
CA GLU A 474 15.08 23.37 -7.66
C GLU A 474 14.09 23.58 -6.50
N GLY A 475 13.59 22.50 -5.87
CA GLY A 475 12.67 22.59 -4.72
C GLY A 475 13.36 22.44 -3.36
N ARG A 476 14.69 22.34 -3.34
CA ARG A 476 15.45 22.01 -2.12
C ARG A 476 15.36 23.11 -1.06
N ALA A 477 15.56 24.37 -1.45
CA ALA A 477 15.58 25.50 -0.53
C ALA A 477 14.25 25.62 0.24
N GLU A 478 13.12 25.62 -0.47
CA GLU A 478 11.79 25.64 0.14
C GLU A 478 11.52 24.42 1.04
N THR A 479 12.03 23.25 0.65
CA THR A 479 11.85 22.03 1.44
C THR A 479 12.64 22.09 2.74
N LEU A 480 13.88 22.57 2.69
CA LEU A 480 14.72 22.76 3.87
C LEU A 480 14.22 23.88 4.79
N GLU A 481 13.58 24.91 4.25
CA GLU A 481 12.95 25.97 5.04
C GLU A 481 11.80 25.41 5.90
N VAL A 482 10.97 24.53 5.33
CA VAL A 482 9.78 24.00 6.01
C VAL A 482 10.09 22.76 6.85
N ALA A 483 11.14 22.00 6.53
CA ALA A 483 11.47 20.75 7.20
C ALA A 483 11.56 20.86 8.74
N PRO A 484 12.19 21.89 9.35
CA PRO A 484 12.28 22.02 10.80
C PRO A 484 10.91 22.11 11.49
N LEU A 485 9.93 22.68 10.81
CA LEU A 485 8.58 22.93 11.33
C LEU A 485 7.72 21.67 11.31
N VAL A 486 8.03 20.70 10.44
CA VAL A 486 7.14 19.55 10.17
C VAL A 486 7.82 18.19 10.42
N GLN A 487 9.06 18.17 10.91
CA GLN A 487 9.86 16.95 11.09
C GLN A 487 9.28 15.93 12.09
N GLN A 488 8.41 16.36 13.01
CA GLN A 488 7.71 15.45 13.91
C GLN A 488 6.60 14.69 13.18
N THR A 489 5.92 15.36 12.25
CA THR A 489 4.86 14.80 11.41
C THR A 489 5.41 13.97 10.26
N PHE A 490 6.45 14.47 9.57
CA PHE A 490 7.03 13.85 8.38
C PHE A 490 8.47 13.38 8.66
N PRO A 491 8.72 12.10 8.98
CA PRO A 491 10.07 11.60 9.29
C PRO A 491 11.11 11.83 8.19
N LYS A 492 10.67 11.93 6.93
CA LYS A 492 11.55 12.28 5.80
C LYS A 492 12.14 13.69 5.92
N ALA A 493 11.41 14.65 6.50
CA ALA A 493 11.93 15.98 6.78
C ALA A 493 13.07 15.93 7.80
N LYS A 494 12.93 15.11 8.86
CA LYS A 494 14.01 14.89 9.84
C LYS A 494 15.29 14.35 9.18
N ARG A 495 15.16 13.31 8.34
CA ARG A 495 16.30 12.72 7.60
C ARG A 495 16.99 13.73 6.69
N LEU A 496 16.21 14.56 6.01
CA LEU A 496 16.74 15.62 5.17
C LEU A 496 17.55 16.63 6.01
N LEU A 497 17.02 17.07 7.16
CA LEU A 497 17.74 17.95 8.07
C LEU A 497 19.04 17.32 8.60
N GLU A 498 19.06 16.01 8.87
CA GLU A 498 20.27 15.31 9.31
C GLU A 498 21.40 15.35 8.26
N VAL A 499 21.06 15.29 6.96
CA VAL A 499 22.05 15.41 5.87
C VAL A 499 22.54 16.85 5.70
N PHE A 500 21.64 17.82 5.83
CA PHE A 500 21.94 19.24 5.61
C PHE A 500 22.39 19.98 6.87
N ALA A 501 22.43 19.32 8.03
CA ALA A 501 22.96 19.89 9.26
C ALA A 501 24.42 20.31 9.07
N THR A 502 24.77 21.48 9.62
CA THR A 502 26.10 22.09 9.43
C THR A 502 27.21 21.11 9.81
N GLY A 503 28.05 20.77 8.83
CA GLY A 503 29.19 19.84 9.00
C GLY A 503 28.81 18.36 9.14
N ALA A 504 27.53 17.99 9.14
CA ALA A 504 27.11 16.61 9.30
C ALA A 504 27.52 15.73 8.11
N LEU A 505 27.25 16.19 6.88
CA LEU A 505 27.71 15.48 5.68
C LEU A 505 29.25 15.43 5.65
N GLN A 506 29.93 16.54 5.99
CA GLN A 506 31.39 16.58 6.03
C GLN A 506 31.96 15.46 6.91
N LEU A 507 31.51 15.40 8.17
CA LEU A 507 32.01 14.44 9.15
C LEU A 507 31.76 12.99 8.71
N ARG A 508 30.56 12.68 8.23
CA ARG A 508 30.20 11.32 7.78
C ARG A 508 31.01 10.92 6.55
N MET A 509 31.13 11.82 5.57
CA MET A 509 31.88 11.55 4.35
C MET A 509 33.38 11.41 4.62
N GLU A 510 33.96 12.16 5.56
CA GLU A 510 35.36 11.98 5.96
C GLU A 510 35.60 10.58 6.52
N LYS A 511 34.72 10.08 7.41
CA LYS A 511 34.84 8.72 7.93
C LYS A 511 34.70 7.67 6.84
N ILE A 512 33.69 7.81 5.97
CA ILE A 512 33.48 6.88 4.86
C ILE A 512 34.70 6.89 3.93
N MET A 513 35.26 8.06 3.59
CA MET A 513 36.43 8.15 2.72
C MET A 513 37.70 7.59 3.39
N ASP A 514 37.86 7.72 4.72
CA ASP A 514 38.93 7.03 5.46
C ASP A 514 38.79 5.50 5.34
N GLN A 515 37.58 4.98 5.58
CA GLN A 515 37.29 3.55 5.44
C GLN A 515 37.49 3.06 3.99
N VAL A 516 37.08 3.85 2.99
CA VAL A 516 37.31 3.53 1.56
C VAL A 516 38.80 3.52 1.23
N THR A 517 39.59 4.45 1.77
CA THR A 517 41.05 4.45 1.59
C THR A 517 41.66 3.15 2.11
N ARG A 518 41.20 2.65 3.27
CA ARG A 518 41.64 1.36 3.82
C ARG A 518 41.28 0.19 2.91
N LEU A 519 40.12 0.21 2.24
CA LEU A 519 39.78 -0.80 1.23
C LEU A 519 40.78 -0.82 0.06
N PHE A 520 41.45 0.31 -0.21
CA PHE A 520 42.48 0.43 -1.24
C PHE A 520 43.91 0.20 -0.74
N HIS A 521 44.12 -0.31 0.47
CA HIS A 521 45.44 -0.74 0.93
C HIS A 521 45.81 -2.08 0.29
N PHE A 522 46.19 -2.08 -0.98
CA PHE A 522 46.44 -3.30 -1.76
C PHE A 522 47.72 -4.05 -1.36
N ASP A 523 48.62 -3.41 -0.63
CA ASP A 523 49.83 -4.03 -0.07
C ASP A 523 49.52 -4.84 1.20
N ASP A 524 48.32 -4.70 1.77
CA ASP A 524 47.85 -5.50 2.89
C ASP A 524 47.49 -6.92 2.42
N PRO A 525 48.17 -7.97 2.92
CA PRO A 525 47.86 -9.35 2.55
C PRO A 525 46.45 -9.80 2.97
N GLU A 526 45.83 -9.12 3.95
CA GLU A 526 44.46 -9.39 4.42
C GLU A 526 43.40 -8.54 3.70
N ASN A 527 43.76 -7.80 2.65
CA ASN A 527 42.82 -6.96 1.90
C ASN A 527 41.67 -7.79 1.29
N ALA A 528 40.50 -7.73 1.93
CA ALA A 528 39.32 -8.49 1.55
C ALA A 528 38.83 -8.19 0.12
N LEU A 529 38.97 -6.94 -0.33
CA LEU A 529 38.55 -6.51 -1.66
C LEU A 529 39.38 -7.20 -2.75
N LEU A 530 40.71 -7.14 -2.64
CA LEU A 530 41.64 -7.75 -3.57
C LEU A 530 41.58 -9.29 -3.52
N ALA A 531 41.44 -9.86 -2.32
CA ALA A 531 41.26 -11.30 -2.14
C ALA A 531 40.02 -11.82 -2.87
N HIS A 532 38.88 -11.14 -2.73
CA HIS A 532 37.64 -11.50 -3.41
C HIS A 532 37.75 -11.36 -4.94
N MET A 533 38.37 -10.28 -5.41
CA MET A 533 38.59 -10.06 -6.85
C MET A 533 39.46 -11.17 -7.46
N ARG A 534 40.53 -11.59 -6.77
CA ARG A 534 41.42 -12.68 -7.22
C ARG A 534 40.70 -14.03 -7.23
N ALA A 535 39.89 -14.33 -6.22
CA ALA A 535 39.13 -15.58 -6.14
C ALA A 535 38.12 -15.75 -7.29
N ARG A 536 37.62 -14.64 -7.84
CA ARG A 536 36.64 -14.62 -8.94
C ARG A 536 37.24 -14.34 -10.31
N ASP A 537 38.55 -14.09 -10.39
CA ASP A 537 39.22 -13.86 -11.66
C ASP A 537 39.56 -15.19 -12.33
N SER A 538 39.18 -15.35 -13.59
CA SER A 538 39.42 -16.59 -14.34
C SER A 538 40.86 -16.73 -14.83
N GLY A 539 41.71 -15.71 -14.61
CA GLY A 539 43.10 -15.68 -15.06
C GLY A 539 43.26 -15.64 -16.60
N ALA A 540 42.18 -15.41 -17.34
CA ALA A 540 42.19 -15.37 -18.79
C ALA A 540 42.99 -14.16 -19.31
N LYS A 541 43.57 -14.31 -20.52
CA LYS A 541 44.31 -13.25 -21.21
C LYS A 541 43.41 -12.01 -21.38
N GLY A 542 43.84 -10.87 -20.81
CA GLY A 542 43.02 -9.64 -20.76
C GLY A 542 42.28 -9.42 -19.43
N SER A 543 42.55 -10.23 -18.39
CA SER A 543 42.06 -9.98 -17.04
C SER A 543 42.46 -8.57 -16.55
N PRO A 544 41.53 -7.83 -15.91
CA PRO A 544 41.84 -6.54 -15.31
C PRO A 544 42.87 -6.63 -14.18
N LEU A 545 43.10 -7.81 -13.59
CA LEU A 545 44.09 -8.05 -12.53
C LEU A 545 45.48 -8.45 -13.05
N GLN A 546 45.64 -8.68 -14.36
CA GLN A 546 46.95 -9.01 -14.93
C GLN A 546 47.91 -7.82 -14.75
N GLY A 547 49.03 -8.04 -14.04
CA GLY A 547 50.00 -6.98 -13.71
C GLY A 547 49.43 -5.89 -12.79
N PHE A 548 48.43 -6.22 -11.96
CA PHE A 548 47.76 -5.23 -11.08
C PHE A 548 48.75 -4.48 -10.19
N GLY A 549 49.68 -5.18 -9.52
CA GLY A 549 50.65 -4.57 -8.61
C GLY A 549 51.67 -3.65 -9.29
N ASP A 550 51.91 -3.84 -10.59
CA ASP A 550 52.85 -3.03 -11.37
C ASP A 550 52.21 -1.73 -11.90
N ARG A 551 50.89 -1.59 -11.77
CA ARG A 551 50.16 -0.41 -12.26
C ARG A 551 50.27 0.75 -11.25
N PRO A 552 50.19 2.01 -11.70
CA PRO A 552 50.08 3.15 -10.78
C PRO A 552 48.92 2.97 -9.80
N TYR A 553 49.11 3.38 -8.54
CA TYR A 553 48.12 3.19 -7.46
C TYR A 553 46.71 3.69 -7.81
N GLU A 554 46.61 4.85 -8.46
CA GLU A 554 45.33 5.37 -8.97
C GLU A 554 44.65 4.39 -9.95
N THR A 555 45.42 3.79 -10.85
CA THR A 555 44.91 2.79 -11.80
C THR A 555 44.42 1.55 -11.07
N GLN A 556 45.13 1.10 -10.03
CA GLN A 556 44.71 -0.01 -9.18
C GLN A 556 43.35 0.29 -8.51
N CYS A 557 43.18 1.47 -7.93
CA CYS A 557 41.91 1.90 -7.32
C CYS A 557 40.76 1.91 -8.35
N LYS A 558 40.97 2.48 -9.54
CA LYS A 558 39.96 2.52 -10.61
C LYS A 558 39.55 1.12 -11.08
N ILE A 559 40.49 0.17 -11.14
CA ILE A 559 40.21 -1.23 -11.46
C ILE A 559 39.38 -1.87 -10.34
N ALA A 560 39.78 -1.68 -9.08
CA ALA A 560 39.08 -2.20 -7.92
C ALA A 560 37.63 -1.72 -7.86
N ILE A 561 37.36 -0.48 -8.27
CA ILE A 561 35.98 0.04 -8.33
C ILE A 561 35.20 -0.59 -9.50
N ASN A 562 35.78 -0.66 -10.70
CA ASN A 562 34.99 -0.92 -11.93
C ASN A 562 34.98 -2.37 -12.41
N ALA A 563 35.86 -3.23 -11.90
CA ALA A 563 35.91 -4.63 -12.33
C ALA A 563 34.59 -5.35 -12.02
N LYS A 564 34.12 -6.18 -12.97
CA LYS A 564 32.90 -6.99 -12.78
C LYS A 564 33.02 -7.99 -11.63
N THR A 565 34.23 -8.43 -11.32
CA THR A 565 34.55 -9.35 -10.23
C THR A 565 34.64 -8.67 -8.86
N SER A 566 34.56 -7.34 -8.82
CA SER A 566 34.75 -6.57 -7.59
C SER A 566 33.48 -6.50 -6.73
N PRO A 567 33.56 -6.84 -5.42
CA PRO A 567 32.50 -6.62 -4.45
C PRO A 567 32.45 -5.17 -3.94
N PHE A 568 33.24 -4.24 -4.51
CA PHE A 568 33.41 -2.89 -3.99
C PHE A 568 32.08 -2.14 -3.77
N GLY A 569 31.08 -2.35 -4.63
CA GLY A 569 29.76 -1.72 -4.46
C GLY A 569 29.03 -2.18 -3.20
N ASP A 570 29.13 -3.47 -2.86
CA ASP A 570 28.48 -4.03 -1.66
C ASP A 570 29.22 -3.58 -0.39
N MET A 571 30.56 -3.62 -0.41
CA MET A 571 31.39 -3.11 0.68
C MET A 571 31.15 -1.61 0.92
N LEU A 572 31.09 -0.82 -0.16
CA LEU A 572 30.80 0.61 -0.07
C LEU A 572 29.39 0.87 0.50
N MET A 573 28.39 0.09 0.09
CA MET A 573 27.04 0.24 0.61
C MET A 573 27.00 -0.01 2.13
N ALA A 574 27.70 -1.02 2.64
CA ALA A 574 27.76 -1.30 4.07
C ALA A 574 28.31 -0.09 4.87
N LEU A 575 29.33 0.60 4.36
CA LEU A 575 29.86 1.83 5.00
C LEU A 575 28.82 2.96 5.03
N PHE A 576 28.03 3.10 3.96
CA PHE A 576 26.97 4.10 3.90
C PHE A 576 25.80 3.77 4.83
N VAL A 577 25.41 2.50 4.95
CA VAL A 577 24.36 2.06 5.88
C VAL A 577 24.75 2.33 7.34
N GLU A 578 26.04 2.18 7.67
CA GLU A 578 26.58 2.47 9.00
C GLU A 578 26.44 3.96 9.38
N GLU A 579 26.80 4.87 8.47
CA GLU A 579 26.77 6.32 8.73
C GLU A 579 25.43 6.98 8.38
N PHE A 580 24.58 6.32 7.59
CA PHE A 580 23.25 6.79 7.18
C PHE A 580 22.21 5.68 7.37
N SER A 581 21.60 5.65 8.56
CA SER A 581 20.62 4.62 8.96
C SER A 581 19.34 4.55 8.12
N PHE A 582 19.14 5.47 7.18
CA PHE A 582 18.02 5.48 6.23
C PHE A 582 18.37 4.88 4.86
N VAL A 583 19.64 4.51 4.62
CA VAL A 583 20.07 3.85 3.40
C VAL A 583 19.73 2.35 3.47
N LYS A 584 19.16 1.80 2.38
CA LYS A 584 18.94 0.36 2.21
C LYS A 584 20.18 -0.31 1.64
N GLU A 585 20.53 -1.47 2.17
CA GLU A 585 21.65 -2.28 1.65
C GLU A 585 21.39 -2.77 0.21
N GLU A 586 20.12 -3.03 -0.12
CA GLU A 586 19.66 -3.50 -1.42
C GLU A 586 19.42 -2.40 -2.48
N ASP A 587 19.65 -1.11 -2.17
CA ASP A 587 19.46 -0.03 -3.14
C ASP A 587 20.50 -0.08 -4.28
N ARG A 588 20.13 -0.74 -5.37
CA ARG A 588 21.00 -0.94 -6.54
C ARG A 588 21.35 0.37 -7.25
N GLU A 589 20.43 1.32 -7.33
CA GLU A 589 20.68 2.60 -8.00
C GLU A 589 21.67 3.44 -7.20
N LEU A 590 21.44 3.55 -5.90
CA LEU A 590 22.36 4.24 -5.00
C LEU A 590 23.73 3.55 -5.02
N LYS A 591 23.80 2.22 -4.98
CA LYS A 591 25.07 1.47 -5.07
C LYS A 591 25.90 1.86 -6.29
N ILE A 592 25.27 2.02 -7.46
CA ILE A 592 25.95 2.46 -8.69
C ILE A 592 26.38 3.92 -8.57
N ALA A 593 25.53 4.78 -8.02
CA ALA A 593 25.82 6.19 -7.82
C ALA A 593 26.99 6.42 -6.83
N LEU A 594 27.04 5.68 -5.72
CA LEU A 594 28.10 5.77 -4.71
C LEU A 594 29.47 5.41 -5.29
N LYS A 595 29.55 4.40 -6.17
CA LYS A 595 30.80 4.08 -6.89
C LYS A 595 31.27 5.26 -7.76
N SER A 596 30.33 5.87 -8.47
CA SER A 596 30.61 7.05 -9.30
C SER A 596 31.03 8.25 -8.46
N MET A 597 30.48 8.38 -7.26
CA MET A 597 30.84 9.41 -6.30
C MET A 597 32.28 9.21 -5.80
N VAL A 598 32.65 8.01 -5.35
CA VAL A 598 34.04 7.71 -4.93
C VAL A 598 35.04 7.96 -6.07
N MET A 599 34.69 7.58 -7.31
CA MET A 599 35.52 7.85 -8.50
C MET A 599 35.79 9.34 -8.74
N LYS A 600 34.82 10.21 -8.43
CA LYS A 600 34.96 11.66 -8.54
C LYS A 600 35.70 12.28 -7.35
N MET A 601 35.45 11.76 -6.14
CA MET A 601 36.10 12.23 -4.91
C MET A 601 37.58 11.86 -4.85
N GLN A 602 37.97 10.74 -5.49
CA GLN A 602 39.35 10.28 -5.59
C GLN A 602 40.06 10.23 -4.22
N PRO A 603 39.61 9.38 -3.28
CA PRO A 603 40.20 9.33 -1.93
C PRO A 603 41.70 8.99 -1.92
N TRP A 604 42.24 8.44 -3.02
CA TRP A 604 43.67 8.18 -3.22
C TRP A 604 44.49 9.43 -3.64
N ALA A 605 43.86 10.59 -3.81
CA ALA A 605 44.51 11.87 -4.13
C ALA A 605 44.47 12.83 -2.93
N PRO A 606 45.34 13.86 -2.86
CA PRO A 606 45.31 14.86 -1.79
C PRO A 606 43.92 15.51 -1.67
N LEU A 607 43.31 15.40 -0.49
CA LEU A 607 41.95 15.86 -0.20
C LEU A 607 41.77 17.36 -0.49
N LEU A 608 40.92 17.70 -1.46
CA LEU A 608 40.25 19.00 -1.50
C LEU A 608 39.11 18.95 -0.47
N ARG A 609 39.25 19.66 0.65
CA ARG A 609 38.28 19.63 1.75
C ARG A 609 37.16 20.65 1.54
N GLY A 610 35.93 20.14 1.60
CA GLY A 610 34.67 20.87 1.53
C GLY A 610 33.60 20.00 0.86
N TYR A 611 32.94 19.14 1.63
CA TYR A 611 31.77 18.38 1.20
C TYR A 611 30.52 19.21 1.49
N ASP A 612 29.97 19.79 0.44
CA ASP A 612 28.72 20.54 0.48
C ASP A 612 27.57 19.63 0.05
N PRO A 613 26.54 19.40 0.87
CA PRO A 613 25.37 18.60 0.48
C PRO A 613 24.60 19.19 -0.71
N THR A 614 24.87 20.43 -1.11
CA THR A 614 24.29 21.04 -2.30
C THR A 614 24.98 20.65 -3.61
N ASP A 615 26.20 20.09 -3.55
CA ASP A 615 26.94 19.63 -4.73
C ASP A 615 26.14 18.52 -5.45
N PRO A 616 25.92 18.62 -6.79
CA PRO A 616 25.25 17.59 -7.59
C PRO A 616 25.81 16.17 -7.41
N LEU A 617 27.06 16.05 -6.96
CA LEU A 617 27.69 14.79 -6.57
C LEU A 617 26.89 14.00 -5.52
N PHE A 618 26.30 14.70 -4.54
CA PHE A 618 25.58 14.09 -3.41
C PHE A 618 24.07 13.97 -3.64
N GLU A 619 23.55 14.46 -4.76
CA GLU A 619 22.12 14.37 -5.07
C GLU A 619 21.55 12.94 -5.00
N PRO A 620 22.27 11.86 -5.41
CA PRO A 620 21.76 10.50 -5.23
C PRO A 620 21.52 10.10 -3.77
N LEU A 621 22.34 10.59 -2.84
CA LEU A 621 22.19 10.37 -1.40
C LEU A 621 21.00 11.15 -0.85
N VAL A 622 20.84 12.42 -1.27
CA VAL A 622 19.68 13.25 -0.92
C VAL A 622 18.38 12.61 -1.45
N ALA A 623 18.39 12.14 -2.70
CA ALA A 623 17.26 11.43 -3.28
C ALA A 623 16.94 10.13 -2.54
N ALA A 624 17.94 9.40 -2.03
CA ALA A 624 17.72 8.22 -1.20
C ALA A 624 16.99 8.57 0.12
N CYS A 625 17.30 9.72 0.74
CA CYS A 625 16.56 10.22 1.91
C CYS A 625 15.06 10.38 1.62
N MET A 626 14.74 10.86 0.41
CA MET A 626 13.38 11.18 -0.01
C MET A 626 12.62 9.96 -0.56
N ARG A 627 13.32 8.97 -1.12
CA ARG A 627 12.73 7.74 -1.68
C ARG A 627 12.29 6.72 -0.62
N GLY A 628 12.84 6.79 0.59
CA GLY A 628 12.46 5.92 1.71
C GLY A 628 13.22 4.59 1.76
N ALA A 629 13.52 4.15 2.98
CA ALA A 629 14.26 2.95 3.36
C ALA A 629 13.48 1.64 3.33
#